data_AF-U7KY50-F1
#
_entry.id   AF-U7KY50-F1
#
_cell.length_a   1.000
_cell.length_b   1.000
_cell.length_c   1.000
_cell.angle_alpha   90.00
_cell.angle_beta   90.00
_cell.angle_gamma   90.00
#
_symmetry.space_group_name_H-M   'P 1'
#
loop_
_entity.id
_entity.type
_entity.pdbx_description
1 polymer ?
#
loop_
_entity_poly.entity_id
_entity_poly.type
_entity_poly.pdbx_seq_one_letter_code
_entity_poly.pdbx_strand_id
1 'polypeptide(L)' 'MGDLENKKDDLAGKAKEAVGEATGNEDVANEGKADQVVSDAKDKLSDAADNIKDKANDIIGGLKKG' A
#
# COMPACT_ATOMS: atom_id res chain seq x y z
N MET A 1 1.50 14.36 3.21
CA MET A 1 2.26 13.58 4.20
C MET A 1 2.50 12.12 3.77
N GLY A 2 2.09 11.67 2.57
CA GLY A 2 2.11 10.24 2.20
C GLY A 2 3.47 9.58 1.91
N ASP A 3 4.42 10.26 1.24
CA ASP A 3 5.67 9.60 0.81
C ASP A 3 6.61 9.20 1.93
N LEU A 4 6.62 9.95 3.04
CA LEU A 4 7.48 9.62 4.19
C LEU A 4 6.92 8.44 4.99
N GLU A 5 5.61 8.23 4.97
CA GLU A 5 4.95 7.16 5.72
C GLU A 5 5.17 5.82 5.02
N ASN A 6 4.94 5.76 3.70
CA ASN A 6 5.22 4.56 2.90
C ASN A 6 6.70 4.13 2.96
N LYS A 7 7.64 5.06 2.89
CA LYS A 7 9.07 4.72 3.02
C LYS A 7 9.48 4.21 4.40
N LYS A 8 8.81 4.66 5.47
CA LYS A 8 9.10 4.19 6.83
C LYS A 8 8.58 2.76 7.01
N ASP A 9 7.40 2.49 6.47
CA ASP A 9 6.77 1.18 6.54
C ASP A 9 7.57 0.13 5.75
N ASP A 10 8.03 0.48 4.55
CA ASP A 10 8.90 -0.36 3.72
C ASP A 10 10.24 -0.67 4.42
N LEU A 11 10.83 0.33 5.08
CA LEU A 11 12.05 0.16 5.88
C LEU A 11 11.81 -0.74 7.10
N ALA A 12 10.67 -0.57 7.78
CA ALA A 12 10.29 -1.37 8.93
C ALA A 12 10.02 -2.84 8.55
N GLY A 13 9.35 -3.08 7.42
CA GLY A 13 9.12 -4.42 6.89
C GLY A 13 10.43 -5.15 6.56
N LYS A 14 11.37 -4.46 5.88
CA LYS A 14 12.71 -5.00 5.60
C LYS A 14 13.53 -5.26 6.86
N ALA A 15 13.40 -4.39 7.86
CA ALA A 15 14.05 -4.60 9.15
C ALA A 15 13.47 -5.83 9.88
N LYS A 16 12.15 -6.02 9.86
CA LYS A 16 11.50 -7.23 10.41
C LYS A 16 11.95 -8.50 9.67
N GLU A 17 11.99 -8.49 8.33
CA GLU A 17 12.56 -9.59 7.54
C GLU A 17 14.00 -9.91 7.97
N ALA A 18 14.88 -8.92 7.94
CA ALA A 18 16.30 -9.12 8.26
C ALA A 18 16.51 -9.59 9.70
N VAL A 19 15.75 -9.05 10.67
CA VAL A 19 15.82 -9.48 12.07
C VAL A 19 15.25 -10.88 12.26
N GLY A 20 14.12 -11.19 11.61
CA GLY A 20 13.52 -12.52 11.64
C GLY A 20 14.45 -13.58 11.06
N GLU A 21 15.03 -13.33 9.89
CA GLU A 21 16.01 -14.23 9.26
C GLU A 21 17.28 -14.38 10.11
N ALA A 22 17.81 -13.29 10.66
CA ALA A 22 19.02 -13.31 11.47
C ALA A 22 18.83 -14.00 12.83
N THR A 23 17.63 -13.92 13.42
CA THR A 23 17.30 -14.56 14.71
C THR A 23 16.66 -15.94 14.55
N GLY A 24 16.39 -16.39 13.32
CA GLY A 24 15.67 -17.63 13.03
C GLY A 24 14.19 -17.58 13.40
N ASN A 25 13.61 -16.40 13.53
CA ASN A 25 12.21 -16.18 13.85
C ASN A 25 11.40 -15.98 12.56
N GLU A 26 10.89 -17.09 12.01
CA GLU A 26 10.10 -17.10 10.78
C GLU A 26 8.81 -16.29 10.87
N ASP A 27 8.19 -16.16 12.04
CA ASP A 27 6.99 -15.34 12.24
C ASP A 27 7.29 -13.86 11.94
N VAL A 28 8.39 -13.33 12.48
CA VAL A 28 8.78 -11.92 12.28
C VAL A 28 9.16 -11.65 10.82
N ALA A 29 9.82 -12.62 10.16
CA ALA A 29 10.16 -12.49 8.75
C ALA A 29 8.92 -12.55 7.85
N ASN A 30 7.99 -13.45 8.13
CA ASN A 30 6.73 -13.56 7.39
C ASN A 30 5.83 -12.35 7.61
N GLU A 31 5.82 -11.77 8.80
CA GLU A 31 5.07 -10.54 9.08
C GLU A 31 5.57 -9.37 8.23
N GLY A 32 6.90 -9.21 8.11
CA GLY A 32 7.52 -8.20 7.24
C GLY A 32 7.17 -8.36 5.76
N LYS A 33 7.19 -9.59 5.23
CA LYS A 33 6.76 -9.88 3.85
C LYS A 33 5.27 -9.69 3.64
N ALA A 34 4.44 -10.13 4.58
CA ALA A 34 3.00 -10.02 4.49
C ALA A 34 2.56 -8.55 4.45
N ASP A 35 3.17 -7.70 5.27
CA ASP A 35 2.88 -6.26 5.28
C ASP A 35 3.22 -5.61 3.94
N GLN A 36 4.39 -5.93 3.36
CA GLN A 36 4.77 -5.44 2.02
C GLN A 36 3.75 -5.87 0.96
N VAL A 37 3.36 -7.15 0.92
CA VAL A 37 2.39 -7.66 -0.07
C VAL A 37 1.01 -6.99 0.09
N VAL A 38 0.57 -6.80 1.34
CA VAL A 38 -0.71 -6.14 1.63
C VAL A 38 -0.65 -4.67 1.24
N SER A 39 0.47 -3.99 1.48
CA SER A 39 0.66 -2.59 1.10
C SER A 39 0.67 -2.42 -0.42
N ASP A 40 1.44 -3.24 -1.15
CA ASP A 40 1.44 -3.28 -2.62
C ASP A 40 0.04 -3.52 -3.20
N ALA A 41 -0.72 -4.44 -2.60
CA ALA A 41 -2.08 -4.74 -3.00
C ALA A 41 -3.04 -3.57 -2.70
N LYS A 42 -2.89 -2.91 -1.55
CA LYS A 42 -3.66 -1.71 -1.19
C LYS A 42 -3.37 -0.55 -2.12
N ASP A 43 -2.10 -0.27 -2.42
CA ASP A 43 -1.71 0.79 -3.35
C ASP A 43 -2.32 0.55 -4.72
N LYS A 44 -2.16 -0.66 -5.30
CA LYS A 44 -2.76 -0.99 -6.60
C LYS A 44 -4.28 -0.91 -6.61
N LEU A 45 -4.93 -1.35 -5.53
CA LEU A 45 -6.38 -1.29 -5.41
C LEU A 45 -6.87 0.15 -5.23
N SER A 46 -6.15 0.97 -4.47
CA SER A 46 -6.45 2.38 -4.29
C SER A 46 -6.28 3.13 -5.61
N ASP A 47 -5.20 2.88 -6.35
CA ASP A 47 -4.97 3.46 -7.69
C ASP A 47 -6.09 3.10 -8.68
N ALA A 48 -6.54 1.84 -8.67
CA ALA A 48 -7.66 1.40 -9.49
C ALA A 48 -8.98 2.05 -9.06
N ALA A 49 -9.21 2.19 -7.75
CA ALA A 49 -10.41 2.81 -7.20
C ALA A 49 -10.45 4.33 -7.43
N ASP A 50 -9.32 5.02 -7.32
CA ASP A 50 -9.19 6.45 -7.62
C ASP A 50 -9.42 6.72 -9.11
N ASN A 51 -8.85 5.91 -10.01
CA ASN A 51 -9.14 6.02 -11.45
C ASN A 51 -10.64 5.85 -11.79
N ILE A 52 -11.34 4.96 -11.07
CA ILE A 52 -12.79 4.78 -11.24
C ILE A 52 -13.56 5.96 -10.64
N LYS A 53 -13.18 6.43 -9.45
CA LYS A 53 -13.78 7.61 -8.82
C LYS A 53 -13.63 8.83 -9.70
N ASP A 54 -12.45 9.11 -10.26
CA ASP A 54 -12.23 10.25 -11.13
C ASP A 54 -13.12 10.19 -12.37
N LYS A 55 -13.21 9.03 -13.04
CA LYS A 55 -14.13 8.85 -14.18
C LYS A 55 -15.59 9.03 -13.79
N ALA A 56 -16.01 8.48 -12.65
CA ALA A 56 -17.38 8.64 -12.17
C ALA A 56 -17.69 10.11 -11.83
N ASN A 57 -16.74 10.81 -11.21
CA ASN A 57 -16.88 12.23 -10.86
C ASN A 57 -16.89 13.12 -12.12
N ASP A 58 -16.14 12.77 -13.16
CA ASP A 58 -16.14 13.47 -14.45
C ASP A 58 -17.50 13.31 -15.15
N ILE A 59 -18.07 12.09 -15.14
CA ILE A 59 -19.42 11.81 -15.68
C ILE A 59 -20.50 12.56 -14.88
N ILE A 60 -20.46 12.48 -13.54
CA ILE A 60 -21.43 13.15 -12.65
C ILE A 60 -21.29 14.68 -12.74
N GLY A 61 -20.06 15.19 -12.83
CA GLY A 61 -19.74 16.60 -12.98
C GLY A 61 -20.18 17.15 -14.35
N GLY A 62 -20.01 16.36 -15.41
CA GLY A 62 -20.51 16.68 -16.75
C GLY A 62 -22.03 16.74 -16.82
N LEU A 63 -22.72 15.82 -16.13
CA LEU A 63 -24.19 15.81 -16.01
C LEU A 63 -24.73 17.00 -15.20
N LYS A 64 -23.97 17.53 -14.23
CA LYS A 64 -24.38 18.68 -13.41
C LYS A 64 -24.19 20.04 -14.10
N LYS A 65 -23.40 20.10 -15.18
CA LYS A 65 -23.09 21.33 -15.92
C LYS A 65 -23.93 21.51 -17.20
N GLY A 66 -24.72 20.50 -17.58
CA GLY A 66 -25.69 20.55 -18.69
C GLY A 66 -27.09 20.96 -18.26
#